data_AF-A0A366ZQ79-F1
#
_entry.id   AF-A0A366ZQ79-F1
#
_cell.length_a   1.000
_cell.length_b   1.000
_cell.length_c   1.000
_cell.angle_alpha   90.00
_cell.angle_beta   90.00
_cell.angle_gamma   90.00
#
_symmetry.space_group_name_H-M   'P 1'
#
loop_
_entity.id
_entity.type
_entity.pdbx_description
1 polymer ?
#
loop_
_entity_poly.entity_id
_entity_poly.type
_entity_poly.pdbx_seq_one_letter_code
_entity_poly.pdbx_strand_id
1 'polypeptide(L)'
;MLSAKRYDAMVVAFSGNSSTKCTGGLKGQALVDKYKADAAAVMKTSRQYGVPLVVWVKPPAAAAPDLNFVRSGVGNAYGALPLSWPSARVLDGGVGISPGGKFYLSLPCGSWEATAAHGCVRNSIRVGDADGVHFYCSRRGIAYYGVVPPCDTYSSGSNRYGMNLSATRAFMGL
;
A
#
# COMPACT_ATOMS: atom_id res chain seq x y z
N MET A 1 24.18 1.18 29.75
CA MET A 1 23.44 2.11 28.88
C MET A 1 22.69 1.30 27.83
N LEU A 2 21.35 1.30 27.86
CA LEU A 2 20.56 0.69 26.78
C LEU A 2 20.65 1.61 25.57
N SER A 3 21.25 1.14 24.48
CA SER A 3 21.24 1.86 23.21
C SER A 3 19.79 1.93 22.74
N ALA A 4 19.20 3.13 22.75
CA ALA A 4 17.87 3.32 22.18
C ALA A 4 17.96 3.00 20.68
N LYS A 5 17.21 2.00 20.22
CA LYS A 5 17.11 1.70 18.79
C LYS A 5 16.61 2.95 18.07
N ARG A 6 17.47 3.56 17.26
CA ARG A 6 17.09 4.64 16.35
C ARG A 6 16.63 4.01 15.05
N TYR A 7 15.49 4.46 14.54
CA TYR A 7 15.01 4.06 13.22
C TYR A 7 15.53 5.05 12.18
N ASP A 8 16.19 4.55 11.13
CA ASP A 8 16.67 5.38 10.02
C ASP A 8 15.55 5.76 9.05
N ALA A 9 14.48 4.98 9.01
CA ALA A 9 13.31 5.26 8.20
C ALA A 9 12.04 4.65 8.79
N MET A 10 10.90 5.25 8.43
CA MET A 10 9.58 4.68 8.62
C MET A 10 8.87 4.59 7.27
N VAL A 11 8.33 3.42 6.93
CA VAL A 11 7.52 3.23 5.72
C VAL A 11 6.05 3.11 6.12
N VAL A 12 5.21 3.97 5.54
CA VAL A 12 3.76 4.01 5.79
C VAL A 12 3.04 3.55 4.53
N ALA A 13 2.69 2.27 4.51
CA ALA A 13 2.00 1.59 3.42
C ALA A 13 0.56 1.26 3.83
N PHE A 14 -0.28 2.28 4.00
CA PHE A 14 -1.59 2.11 4.61
C PHE A 14 -2.71 2.84 3.86
N SER A 15 -3.75 2.10 3.50
CA SER A 15 -5.02 2.63 3.00
C SER A 15 -6.23 1.72 3.27
N GLY A 16 -6.03 0.62 3.99
CA GLY A 16 -6.96 -0.51 4.06
C GLY A 16 -8.21 -0.29 4.92
N ASN A 17 -8.23 0.73 5.78
CA ASN A 17 -9.39 0.95 6.66
C ASN A 17 -10.53 1.73 6.00
N SER A 18 -10.40 2.13 4.73
CA SER A 18 -11.38 2.98 4.03
C SER A 18 -12.79 2.39 3.96
N SER A 19 -12.94 1.08 4.15
CA SER A 19 -14.21 0.34 4.13
C SER A 19 -14.63 -0.25 5.48
N THR A 20 -13.90 0.05 6.57
CA THR A 20 -14.11 -0.57 7.89
C THR A 20 -14.88 0.34 8.85
N LYS A 21 -15.47 -0.24 9.92
CA LYS A 21 -16.09 0.54 11.00
C LYS A 21 -15.10 1.45 11.75
N CYS A 22 -13.79 1.18 11.65
CA CYS A 22 -12.73 1.94 12.33
C CYS A 22 -12.64 3.39 11.86
N THR A 23 -13.17 3.73 10.67
CA THR A 23 -13.24 5.11 10.19
C THR A 23 -14.48 5.84 10.68
N GLY A 24 -15.31 5.22 11.53
CA GLY A 24 -16.60 5.78 11.93
C GLY A 24 -17.63 5.82 10.80
N GLY A 25 -17.43 5.04 9.73
CA GLY A 25 -18.32 5.02 8.56
C GLY A 25 -18.12 6.20 7.61
N LEU A 26 -17.01 6.97 7.75
CA LEU A 26 -16.65 8.02 6.81
C LEU A 26 -16.49 7.47 5.39
N LYS A 27 -16.94 8.24 4.39
CA LYS A 27 -16.87 7.91 2.96
C LYS A 27 -16.44 9.14 2.14
N GLY A 28 -16.07 8.90 0.89
CA GLY A 28 -15.78 9.95 -0.08
C GLY A 28 -14.76 10.97 0.44
N GLN A 29 -15.05 12.26 0.27
CA GLN A 29 -14.12 13.33 0.63
C GLN A 29 -13.82 13.40 2.13
N ALA A 30 -14.82 13.18 2.99
CA ALA A 30 -14.61 13.22 4.44
C ALA A 30 -13.59 12.17 4.90
N LEU A 31 -13.55 11.02 4.22
CA LEU A 31 -12.55 10.00 4.46
C LEU A 31 -11.16 10.41 3.94
N VAL A 32 -11.08 11.04 2.77
CA VAL A 32 -9.81 11.61 2.24
C VAL A 32 -9.25 12.65 3.22
N ASP A 33 -10.09 13.53 3.74
CA ASP A 33 -9.69 14.56 4.71
C ASP A 33 -9.19 13.94 6.01
N LYS A 34 -9.83 12.88 6.49
CA LYS A 34 -9.36 12.11 7.65
C LYS A 34 -7.96 11.53 7.41
N TYR A 35 -7.72 10.90 6.27
CA TYR A 35 -6.38 10.37 5.93
C TYR A 35 -5.33 11.47 5.80
N LYS A 36 -5.69 12.65 5.26
CA LYS A 36 -4.80 13.82 5.20
C LYS A 36 -4.42 14.30 6.61
N ALA A 37 -5.39 14.39 7.51
CA ALA A 37 -5.15 14.77 8.91
C ALA A 37 -4.27 13.74 9.63
N ASP A 38 -4.54 12.44 9.44
CA ASP A 38 -3.74 11.36 10.01
C ASP A 38 -2.30 11.39 9.50
N ALA A 39 -2.09 11.66 8.20
CA ALA A 39 -0.75 11.76 7.64
C ALA A 39 0.05 12.91 8.26
N ALA A 40 -0.58 14.08 8.44
CA ALA A 40 0.04 15.20 9.14
C ALA A 40 0.38 14.86 10.60
N ALA A 41 -0.51 14.14 11.31
CA ALA A 41 -0.24 13.68 12.67
C ALA A 41 0.95 12.72 12.74
N VAL A 42 1.02 11.73 11.84
CA VAL A 42 2.15 10.80 11.73
C VAL A 42 3.46 11.55 11.45
N MET A 43 3.45 12.55 10.56
CA MET A 43 4.64 13.36 10.30
C MET A 43 5.10 14.15 11.52
N LYS A 44 4.15 14.75 12.27
CA LYS A 44 4.44 15.45 13.52
C LYS A 44 5.06 14.51 14.55
N THR A 45 4.48 13.33 14.75
CA THR A 45 5.01 12.30 15.65
C THR A 45 6.39 11.84 15.22
N SER A 46 6.60 11.56 13.93
CA SER A 46 7.89 11.13 13.39
C SER A 46 9.00 12.15 13.68
N ARG A 47 8.68 13.44 13.52
CA ARG A 47 9.60 14.54 13.86
C ARG A 47 9.91 14.58 15.36
N GLN A 48 8.91 14.39 16.24
CA GLN A 48 9.12 14.34 17.69
C GLN A 48 10.07 13.22 18.12
N TYR A 49 10.00 12.07 17.44
CA TYR A 49 10.88 10.92 17.70
C TYR A 49 12.18 10.93 16.88
N GLY A 50 12.45 12.01 16.13
CA GLY A 50 13.71 12.16 15.39
C GLY A 50 13.89 11.16 14.24
N VAL A 51 12.79 10.66 13.66
CA VAL A 51 12.82 9.80 12.47
C VAL A 51 13.27 10.65 11.26
N PRO A 52 14.42 10.35 10.64
CA PRO A 52 15.00 11.24 9.64
C PRO A 52 14.31 11.11 8.27
N LEU A 53 13.66 9.96 8.00
CA LEU A 53 12.99 9.68 6.73
C LEU A 53 11.63 9.00 6.95
N VAL A 54 10.57 9.55 6.35
CA VAL A 54 9.24 8.94 6.32
C VAL A 54 8.81 8.71 4.88
N VAL A 55 8.61 7.46 4.50
CA VAL A 55 8.22 7.05 3.15
C VAL A 55 6.73 6.75 3.13
N TRP A 56 5.95 7.56 2.42
CA TRP A 56 4.51 7.36 2.23
C TRP A 56 4.24 6.61 0.94
N VAL A 57 3.49 5.51 1.03
CA VAL A 57 3.12 4.73 -0.16
C VAL A 57 1.70 5.08 -0.58
N LYS A 58 1.55 5.60 -1.81
CA LYS A 58 0.25 5.81 -2.42
C LYS A 58 -0.46 4.47 -2.63
N PRO A 59 -1.77 4.41 -2.39
CA PRO A 59 -2.52 3.17 -2.54
C PRO A 59 -2.67 2.77 -4.01
N PRO A 60 -2.69 1.46 -4.34
CA PRO A 60 -2.98 0.99 -5.70
C PRO A 60 -4.43 1.25 -6.08
N ALA A 61 -4.79 1.11 -7.36
CA ALA A 61 -6.17 1.32 -7.80
C ALA A 61 -7.15 0.30 -7.20
N ALA A 62 -8.42 0.67 -7.03
CA ALA A 62 -9.50 -0.21 -6.62
C ALA A 62 -10.51 -0.44 -7.76
N ALA A 63 -11.27 -1.53 -7.71
CA ALA A 63 -12.27 -1.82 -8.73
C ALA A 63 -13.47 -0.88 -8.66
N ALA A 64 -13.95 -0.59 -7.45
CA ALA A 64 -15.14 0.23 -7.23
C ALA A 64 -14.81 1.73 -7.40
N PRO A 65 -15.60 2.51 -8.17
CA PRO A 65 -15.31 3.92 -8.45
C PRO A 65 -15.20 4.81 -7.21
N ASP A 66 -16.05 4.60 -6.21
CA ASP A 66 -16.05 5.34 -4.95
C ASP A 66 -14.77 5.08 -4.13
N LEU A 67 -14.34 3.81 -4.06
CA LEU A 67 -13.09 3.44 -3.43
C LEU A 67 -11.89 4.00 -4.20
N ASN A 68 -11.94 3.96 -5.53
CA ASN A 68 -10.87 4.48 -6.37
C ASN A 68 -10.76 6.01 -6.25
N PHE A 69 -11.88 6.73 -6.12
CA PHE A 69 -11.91 8.15 -5.77
C PHE A 69 -11.16 8.42 -4.46
N VAL A 70 -11.50 7.67 -3.40
CA VAL A 70 -10.82 7.81 -2.09
C VAL A 70 -9.32 7.52 -2.22
N ARG A 71 -8.94 6.44 -2.90
CA ARG A 71 -7.53 6.06 -3.09
C ARG A 71 -6.76 7.12 -3.88
N SER A 72 -7.36 7.70 -4.92
CA SER A 72 -6.76 8.83 -5.65
C SER A 72 -6.60 10.06 -4.76
N GLY A 73 -7.64 10.44 -4.01
CA GLY A 73 -7.59 11.56 -3.06
C GLY A 73 -6.52 11.38 -1.99
N VAL A 74 -6.40 10.19 -1.42
CA VAL A 74 -5.34 9.82 -0.45
C VAL A 74 -3.96 9.87 -1.12
N GLY A 75 -3.82 9.32 -2.34
CA GLY A 75 -2.57 9.37 -3.10
C GLY A 75 -2.12 10.80 -3.40
N ASN A 76 -3.05 11.71 -3.69
CA ASN A 76 -2.78 13.14 -3.87
C ASN A 76 -2.38 13.81 -2.54
N ALA A 77 -3.09 13.51 -1.45
CA ALA A 77 -2.76 14.01 -0.12
C ALA A 77 -1.34 13.60 0.30
N TYR A 78 -0.96 12.33 0.07
CA TYR A 78 0.38 11.84 0.34
C TYR A 78 1.41 12.49 -0.57
N GLY A 79 1.09 12.63 -1.87
CA GLY A 79 1.92 13.30 -2.86
C GLY A 79 2.31 14.74 -2.50
N ALA A 80 1.47 15.44 -1.74
CA ALA A 80 1.72 16.80 -1.30
C ALA A 80 2.59 16.90 -0.04
N LEU A 81 2.79 15.81 0.72
CA LEU A 81 3.52 15.85 2.00
C LEU A 81 4.94 16.43 1.90
N PRO A 82 5.77 16.11 0.88
CA PRO A 82 7.11 16.68 0.75
C PRO A 82 7.14 18.21 0.66
N LEU A 83 6.04 18.87 0.27
CA LEU A 83 5.95 20.34 0.21
C LEU A 83 5.98 20.99 1.60
N SER A 84 5.50 20.28 2.62
CA SER A 84 5.44 20.78 4.02
C SER A 84 6.39 20.04 4.95
N TRP A 85 6.89 18.87 4.54
CA TRP A 85 7.70 17.98 5.35
C TRP A 85 8.94 17.51 4.58
N PRO A 86 10.10 18.15 4.76
CA PRO A 86 11.32 17.80 4.04
C PRO A 86 11.81 16.35 4.25
N SER A 87 11.45 15.72 5.38
CA SER A 87 11.74 14.31 5.68
C SER A 87 10.77 13.33 5.01
N ALA A 88 9.71 13.80 4.36
CA ALA A 88 8.77 12.94 3.65
C ALA A 88 9.30 12.58 2.25
N ARG A 89 9.12 11.32 1.87
CA ARG A 89 9.22 10.81 0.49
C ARG A 89 7.94 10.09 0.15
N VAL A 90 7.62 10.02 -1.14
CA VAL A 90 6.38 9.41 -1.61
C VAL A 90 6.70 8.38 -2.69
N LEU A 91 6.13 7.20 -2.55
CA LEU A 91 6.21 6.11 -3.50
C LEU A 91 4.85 5.77 -4.03
N ASP A 92 4.78 5.40 -5.30
CA ASP A 92 3.56 4.86 -5.87
C ASP A 92 3.55 3.34 -5.67
N GLY A 93 2.74 2.87 -4.72
CA GLY A 93 2.58 1.43 -4.47
C GLY A 93 1.87 0.69 -5.60
N GLY A 94 1.18 1.41 -6.49
CA GLY A 94 0.49 0.85 -7.65
C GLY A 94 1.41 0.40 -8.79
N VAL A 95 2.69 0.79 -8.78
CA VAL A 95 3.63 0.37 -9.83
C VAL A 95 3.74 -1.16 -9.86
N GLY A 96 3.48 -1.75 -11.03
CA GLY A 96 3.54 -3.19 -11.28
C GLY A 96 2.26 -3.99 -10.96
N ILE A 97 1.28 -3.39 -10.28
CA ILE A 97 0.00 -4.02 -9.91
C ILE A 97 -1.24 -3.26 -10.38
N SER A 98 -1.10 -1.98 -10.72
CA SER A 98 -2.17 -1.13 -11.23
C SER A 98 -1.72 -0.37 -12.48
N PRO A 99 -1.31 -1.07 -13.57
CA PRO A 99 -0.87 -0.41 -14.79
C PRO A 99 -1.96 0.53 -15.33
N GLY A 100 -1.57 1.76 -15.69
CA GLY A 100 -2.51 2.80 -16.11
C GLY A 100 -3.48 3.26 -15.02
N GLY A 101 -3.16 3.03 -13.74
CA GLY A 101 -4.00 3.44 -12.60
C GLY A 101 -5.30 2.65 -12.47
N LYS A 102 -5.34 1.41 -12.98
CA LYS A 102 -6.54 0.55 -12.97
C LYS A 102 -6.35 -0.68 -12.09
N PHE A 103 -7.44 -1.17 -11.53
CA PHE A 103 -7.47 -2.44 -10.81
C PHE A 103 -7.52 -3.61 -11.79
N TYR A 104 -6.84 -4.71 -11.42
CA TYR A 104 -6.82 -5.94 -12.19
C TYR A 104 -6.99 -7.15 -11.28
N LEU A 105 -7.83 -8.09 -11.70
CA LEU A 105 -7.88 -9.42 -11.07
C LEU A 105 -6.64 -10.25 -11.43
N SER A 106 -6.17 -10.12 -12.67
CA SER A 106 -5.00 -10.81 -13.19
C SER A 106 -4.15 -9.90 -14.06
N LEU A 107 -2.86 -10.17 -14.11
CA LEU A 107 -1.89 -9.51 -14.99
C LEU A 107 -1.08 -10.56 -15.76
N PRO A 108 -0.37 -10.15 -16.84
CA PRO A 108 0.63 -11.00 -17.45
C PRO A 108 1.69 -11.42 -16.43
N CYS A 109 2.20 -12.65 -16.52
CA CYS A 109 3.23 -13.13 -15.62
C CYS A 109 4.52 -12.32 -15.80
N GLY A 110 5.17 -11.98 -14.68
CA GLY A 110 6.55 -11.48 -14.71
C GLY A 110 7.52 -12.60 -15.08
N SER A 111 8.70 -12.24 -15.58
CA SER A 111 9.78 -13.21 -15.89
C SER A 111 10.16 -14.07 -14.68
N TRP A 112 10.05 -13.52 -13.47
CA TRP A 112 10.33 -14.17 -12.21
C TRP A 112 9.12 -14.97 -11.64
N GLU A 113 7.93 -14.84 -12.24
CA GLU A 113 6.71 -15.58 -11.86
C GLU A 113 6.47 -16.81 -12.73
N ALA A 114 7.40 -17.16 -13.62
CA ALA A 114 7.18 -18.11 -14.71
C ALA A 114 6.95 -19.58 -14.29
N THR A 115 6.97 -19.91 -13.00
CA THR A 115 6.74 -21.28 -12.52
C THR A 115 5.27 -21.49 -12.15
N ALA A 116 4.77 -22.72 -12.34
CA ALA A 116 3.44 -23.10 -11.89
C ALA A 116 3.29 -22.97 -10.36
N ALA A 117 4.38 -23.08 -9.60
CA ALA A 117 4.40 -22.87 -8.15
C ALA A 117 4.04 -21.44 -7.73
N HIS A 118 4.32 -20.44 -8.59
CA HIS A 118 3.86 -19.07 -8.39
C HIS A 118 2.42 -18.84 -8.86
N GLY A 119 1.77 -19.84 -9.47
CA GLY A 119 0.40 -19.71 -9.97
C GLY A 119 0.30 -19.02 -11.34
N CYS A 120 1.40 -18.92 -12.09
CA CYS A 120 1.36 -18.47 -13.48
C CYS A 120 0.78 -19.56 -14.39
N VAL A 121 -0.31 -19.26 -15.10
CA VAL A 121 -0.98 -20.18 -16.02
C VAL A 121 -1.23 -19.46 -17.34
N ARG A 122 -0.70 -20.01 -18.45
CA ARG A 122 -0.85 -19.43 -19.81
C ARG A 122 -0.49 -17.93 -19.87
N ASN A 123 0.63 -17.55 -19.25
CA ASN A 123 1.10 -16.17 -19.14
C ASN A 123 0.11 -15.22 -18.41
N SER A 124 -0.71 -15.74 -17.51
CA SER A 124 -1.62 -14.96 -16.66
C SER A 124 -1.49 -15.39 -15.21
N ILE A 125 -1.51 -14.43 -14.29
CA ILE A 125 -1.42 -14.68 -12.85
C ILE A 125 -2.40 -13.78 -12.12
N ARG A 126 -3.07 -14.30 -11.09
CA ARG A 126 -3.99 -13.52 -10.24
C ARG A 126 -3.21 -12.59 -9.32
N VAL A 127 -3.60 -11.32 -9.33
CA VAL A 127 -2.97 -10.26 -8.51
C VAL A 127 -3.97 -9.64 -7.53
N GLY A 128 -5.24 -9.54 -7.89
CA GLY A 128 -6.31 -8.95 -7.08
C GLY A 128 -7.39 -9.94 -6.70
N ASP A 129 -8.05 -9.72 -5.57
CA ASP A 129 -9.23 -10.47 -5.15
C ASP A 129 -10.50 -9.94 -5.83
N ALA A 130 -11.54 -10.78 -5.88
CA ALA A 130 -12.86 -10.42 -6.41
C ALA A 130 -13.55 -9.32 -5.60
N ASP A 131 -13.11 -9.04 -4.37
CA ASP A 131 -13.60 -7.88 -3.61
C ASP A 131 -13.15 -6.52 -4.17
N GLY A 132 -12.21 -6.51 -5.12
CA GLY A 132 -11.78 -5.31 -5.82
C GLY A 132 -10.85 -4.38 -5.02
N VAL A 133 -10.38 -4.81 -3.85
CA VAL A 133 -9.61 -3.99 -2.89
C VAL A 133 -8.33 -4.71 -2.45
N HIS A 134 -8.40 -6.01 -2.17
CA HIS A 134 -7.31 -6.81 -1.65
C HIS A 134 -6.51 -7.51 -2.74
N PHE A 135 -5.29 -7.91 -2.40
CA PHE A 135 -4.49 -8.81 -3.23
C PHE A 135 -5.01 -10.24 -3.14
N TYR A 136 -4.87 -11.00 -4.23
CA TYR A 136 -5.39 -12.35 -4.30
C TYR A 136 -4.77 -13.27 -3.25
N CYS A 137 -5.65 -14.03 -2.57
CA CYS A 137 -5.33 -15.05 -1.58
C CYS A 137 -6.44 -16.11 -1.61
N SER A 138 -6.19 -17.35 -2.04
CA SER A 138 -7.27 -18.34 -2.21
C SER A 138 -7.95 -18.73 -0.90
N ARG A 139 -7.22 -18.78 0.22
CA ARG A 139 -7.81 -19.01 1.53
C ARG A 139 -8.32 -17.70 2.14
N ARG A 140 -9.64 -17.53 2.06
CA ARG A 140 -10.35 -16.46 2.76
C ARG A 140 -10.51 -16.80 4.24
N GLY A 141 -9.61 -16.30 5.06
CA GLY A 141 -9.81 -16.23 6.50
C GLY A 141 -10.51 -14.93 6.90
N ILE A 142 -11.27 -14.94 8.00
CA ILE A 142 -11.70 -13.70 8.64
C ILE A 142 -10.43 -13.00 9.13
N ALA A 143 -10.19 -11.77 8.67
CA ALA A 143 -9.12 -10.96 9.20
C ALA A 143 -9.45 -10.62 10.67
N TYR A 144 -8.66 -11.14 11.62
CA TYR A 144 -8.81 -10.82 13.04
C TYR A 144 -7.82 -9.71 13.40
N TYR A 145 -8.32 -8.52 13.77
CA TYR A 145 -7.52 -7.31 13.98
C TYR A 145 -6.58 -6.96 12.81
N GLY A 146 -7.00 -7.23 11.57
CA GLY A 146 -6.18 -6.96 10.38
C GLY A 146 -5.12 -8.03 10.08
N VAL A 147 -5.04 -9.10 10.89
CA VAL A 147 -4.21 -10.27 10.59
C VAL A 147 -5.04 -11.27 9.78
N VAL A 148 -4.63 -11.48 8.53
CA VAL A 148 -5.20 -12.51 7.65
C VAL A 148 -4.37 -13.79 7.83
N PRO A 149 -4.98 -14.98 7.91
CA PRO A 149 -4.22 -16.23 7.86
C PRO A 149 -3.29 -16.30 6.64
N PRO A 150 -2.19 -17.07 6.69
CA PRO A 150 -1.32 -17.24 5.54
C PRO A 150 -2.10 -17.71 4.31
N CYS A 151 -1.76 -17.14 3.16
CA CYS A 151 -2.28 -17.62 1.89
C CYS A 151 -1.72 -19.01 1.60
N ASP A 152 -2.59 -19.93 1.19
CA ASP A 152 -2.22 -21.24 0.65
C ASP A 152 -1.68 -21.16 -0.79
N THR A 153 -1.94 -20.04 -1.47
CA THR A 153 -1.32 -19.71 -2.75
C THR A 153 -0.39 -18.52 -2.64
N TYR A 154 0.59 -18.51 -3.54
CA TYR A 154 1.44 -17.36 -3.78
C TYR A 154 0.63 -16.10 -4.14
N SER A 155 0.77 -15.03 -3.35
CA SER A 155 0.08 -13.75 -3.57
C SER A 155 0.92 -12.84 -4.45
N SER A 156 0.80 -13.01 -5.77
CA SER A 156 1.54 -12.22 -6.77
C SER A 156 1.36 -10.71 -6.61
N GLY A 157 0.13 -10.24 -6.37
CA GLY A 157 -0.15 -8.83 -6.10
C GLY A 157 0.62 -8.29 -4.89
N SER A 158 0.63 -9.04 -3.79
CA SER A 158 1.37 -8.69 -2.58
C SER A 158 2.88 -8.66 -2.81
N ASN A 159 3.44 -9.65 -3.54
CA ASN A 159 4.88 -9.65 -3.79
C ASN A 159 5.29 -8.54 -4.76
N ARG A 160 4.53 -8.28 -5.83
CA ARG A 160 4.79 -7.16 -6.74
C ARG A 160 4.76 -5.82 -5.99
N TYR A 161 3.79 -5.65 -5.11
CA TYR A 161 3.72 -4.49 -4.22
C TYR A 161 4.96 -4.39 -3.32
N GLY A 162 5.32 -5.46 -2.60
CA GLY A 162 6.50 -5.49 -1.73
C GLY A 162 7.81 -5.27 -2.48
N MET A 163 7.97 -5.86 -3.67
CA MET A 163 9.15 -5.67 -4.50
C MET A 163 9.29 -4.24 -4.98
N ASN A 164 8.19 -3.58 -5.37
CA ASN A 164 8.19 -2.16 -5.71
C ASN A 164 8.66 -1.31 -4.51
N LEU A 165 8.17 -1.61 -3.30
CA LEU A 165 8.67 -0.94 -2.09
C LEU A 165 10.17 -1.18 -1.88
N SER A 166 10.65 -2.40 -2.12
CA SER A 166 12.06 -2.77 -1.91
C SER A 166 13.03 -2.25 -2.99
N ALA A 167 12.57 -2.12 -4.25
CA ALA A 167 13.33 -1.59 -5.37
C ALA A 167 13.63 -0.10 -5.21
N THR A 168 12.99 0.55 -4.24
CA THR A 168 13.16 1.96 -3.90
C THR A 168 14.49 2.24 -3.16
N ARG A 169 15.46 1.31 -3.16
CA ARG A 169 16.82 1.60 -2.68
C ARG A 169 17.41 2.88 -3.31
N ALA A 170 17.00 3.23 -4.54
CA ALA A 170 17.42 4.45 -5.24
C ALA A 170 16.98 5.78 -4.59
N PHE A 171 15.95 5.82 -3.72
CA PHE A 171 15.49 7.06 -3.07
C PHE A 171 16.10 7.28 -1.67
N MET A 172 16.73 6.27 -1.09
CA MET A 172 17.20 6.32 0.30
C MET A 172 18.63 6.86 0.43
N GLY A 173 19.37 7.05 -0.67
CA GLY A 173 20.73 7.61 -0.62
C GLY A 173 21.67 6.85 0.33
N LEU A 174 21.40 5.55 0.54
CA LEU A 174 22.25 4.61 1.27
C LEU A 174 23.14 3.85 0.27
#